data_AF-A0A1C3U8M2-F1
#
_entry.id   AF-A0A1C3U8M2-F1
#
_cell.length_a   1.000
_cell.length_b   1.000
_cell.length_c   1.000
_cell.angle_alpha   90.00
_cell.angle_beta   90.00
_cell.angle_gamma   90.00
#
_symmetry.space_group_name_H-M   'P 1'
#
loop_
_entity.id
_entity.type
_entity.pdbx_description
1 polymer ?
#
loop_
_entity_poly.entity_id
_entity_poly.type
_entity_poly.pdbx_seq_one_letter_code
_entity_poly.pdbx_strand_id
1 'polypeptide(L)'
;MDNHRKGANAATDFQIRQRRLRCNYGVSQELLSASDVVQLEPRLSGFEGGLFFPKAINLSYPGEVMRLLSSAVRRAGTEFVRAPEAMTTVQLDTERGYHIECDMPGLPIERPVCPTAYGFYLCPMQDRLRVAGLVDPGAAVSSVGQRNARRLSCPSRPGLSH
;
A
#
# COMPACT_ATOMS: atom_id res chain seq x y z
N MET A 1 -25.92 -25.58 -16.02
CA MET A 1 -25.31 -24.91 -17.19
C MET A 1 -25.97 -23.55 -17.29
N ASP A 2 -25.37 -22.38 -17.12
CA ASP A 2 -23.98 -21.95 -17.00
C ASP A 2 -24.06 -20.57 -16.30
N ASN A 3 -23.73 -20.48 -15.02
CA ASN A 3 -23.89 -19.27 -14.19
C ASN A 3 -22.54 -18.67 -13.76
N HIS A 4 -21.43 -19.10 -14.39
CA HIS A 4 -20.07 -18.71 -14.02
C HIS A 4 -19.46 -17.61 -14.91
N ARG A 5 -20.11 -17.20 -16.00
CA ARG A 5 -19.56 -16.16 -16.91
C ARG A 5 -19.82 -14.70 -16.52
N LYS A 6 -20.72 -14.40 -15.57
CA LYS A 6 -21.08 -13.01 -15.22
C LYS A 6 -20.11 -12.31 -14.24
N GLY A 7 -19.34 -13.06 -13.44
CA GLY A 7 -18.47 -12.49 -12.38
C GLY A 7 -17.16 -11.87 -12.88
N ALA A 8 -16.55 -12.47 -13.92
CA ALA A 8 -15.27 -11.99 -14.45
C ALA A 8 -15.37 -10.61 -15.14
N ASN A 9 -16.46 -10.37 -15.89
CA ASN A 9 -16.63 -9.12 -16.64
C ASN A 9 -16.80 -7.87 -15.75
N ALA A 10 -17.40 -7.99 -14.57
CA ALA A 10 -17.66 -6.84 -13.69
C ALA A 10 -16.39 -6.37 -12.96
N ALA A 11 -15.52 -7.30 -12.54
CA ALA A 11 -14.24 -6.97 -11.90
C ALA A 11 -13.31 -6.26 -12.89
N THR A 12 -13.28 -6.70 -14.15
CA THR A 12 -12.51 -6.07 -15.22
C THR A 12 -13.07 -4.68 -15.57
N ASP A 13 -14.39 -4.51 -15.64
CA ASP A 13 -15.02 -3.21 -15.92
C ASP A 13 -14.73 -2.17 -14.82
N PHE A 14 -14.77 -2.59 -13.55
CA PHE A 14 -14.39 -1.72 -12.43
C PHE A 14 -12.92 -1.27 -12.54
N GLN A 15 -11.99 -2.19 -12.79
CA GLN A 15 -10.57 -1.88 -12.93
C GLN A 15 -10.30 -0.94 -14.13
N ILE A 16 -10.97 -1.17 -15.26
CA ILE A 16 -10.90 -0.29 -16.44
C ILE A 16 -11.43 1.11 -16.10
N ARG A 17 -12.58 1.19 -15.41
CA ARG A 17 -13.19 2.47 -14.99
C ARG A 17 -12.28 3.22 -14.03
N GLN A 18 -11.73 2.55 -13.03
CA GLN A 18 -10.79 3.13 -12.06
C GLN A 18 -9.51 3.66 -12.74
N ARG A 19 -8.96 2.92 -13.70
CA ARG A 19 -7.82 3.37 -14.50
C ARG A 19 -8.16 4.64 -15.28
N ARG A 20 -9.28 4.64 -16.01
CA ARG A 20 -9.75 5.81 -16.78
C ARG A 20 -9.95 7.03 -15.88
N LEU A 21 -10.57 6.83 -14.71
CA LEU A 21 -10.79 7.91 -13.75
C LEU A 21 -9.47 8.54 -13.31
N ARG A 22 -8.48 7.72 -12.93
CA ARG A 22 -7.15 8.20 -12.55
C ARG A 22 -6.45 8.91 -13.71
N CYS A 23 -6.57 8.43 -14.95
CA CYS A 23 -6.04 9.12 -16.13
C CYS A 23 -6.68 10.50 -16.32
N ASN A 24 -8.00 10.63 -16.13
CA ASN A 24 -8.70 11.91 -16.22
C ASN A 24 -8.22 12.93 -15.18
N TYR A 25 -7.73 12.46 -14.03
CA TYR A 25 -7.09 13.29 -13.01
C TYR A 25 -5.57 13.43 -13.18
N GLY A 26 -5.02 13.07 -14.34
CA GLY A 26 -3.60 13.25 -14.66
C GLY A 26 -2.65 12.24 -14.02
N VAL A 27 -3.15 11.17 -13.41
CA VAL A 27 -2.32 10.11 -12.81
C VAL A 27 -1.75 9.22 -13.93
N SER A 28 -0.45 9.35 -14.17
CA SER A 28 0.29 8.55 -15.16
C SER A 28 0.30 7.07 -14.79
N GLN A 29 -0.10 6.21 -15.74
CA GLN A 29 -0.28 4.78 -15.56
C GLN A 29 0.09 4.00 -16.82
N GLU A 30 0.89 2.96 -16.66
CA GLU A 30 1.34 2.08 -17.73
C GLU A 30 0.85 0.65 -17.48
N LEU A 31 0.26 0.01 -18.49
CA LEU A 31 -0.11 -1.40 -18.41
C LEU A 31 1.14 -2.22 -18.72
N LEU A 32 1.51 -3.11 -17.81
CA LEU A 32 2.66 -3.99 -17.94
C LEU A 32 2.21 -5.38 -18.39
N SER A 33 2.92 -5.95 -19.35
CA SER A 33 2.89 -7.38 -19.62
C SER A 33 3.67 -8.17 -18.55
N ALA A 34 3.53 -9.50 -18.53
CA ALA A 34 4.32 -10.36 -17.66
C ALA A 34 5.84 -10.15 -17.82
N SER A 35 6.32 -9.95 -19.06
CA SER A 35 7.74 -9.68 -19.31
C SER A 35 8.19 -8.34 -18.76
N ASP A 36 7.36 -7.30 -18.85
CA ASP A 36 7.70 -5.98 -18.30
C ASP A 36 7.78 -6.01 -16.78
N VAL A 37 6.90 -6.79 -16.13
CA VAL A 37 6.95 -7.02 -14.68
C VAL A 37 8.27 -7.66 -14.27
N VAL A 38 8.70 -8.72 -14.97
CA VAL A 38 9.97 -9.40 -14.69
C VAL A 38 11.17 -8.51 -14.97
N GLN A 39 11.12 -7.64 -15.99
CA GLN A 39 12.19 -6.68 -16.24
C GLN A 39 12.32 -5.66 -15.12
N LEU A 40 11.21 -5.18 -14.56
CA LEU A 40 11.23 -4.23 -13.45
C LEU A 40 11.60 -4.89 -12.14
N GLU A 41 10.97 -6.02 -11.80
CA GLU A 41 11.20 -6.78 -10.58
C GLU A 41 11.62 -8.23 -10.91
N PRO A 42 12.91 -8.50 -11.18
CA PRO A 42 13.36 -9.82 -11.63
C PRO A 42 13.12 -10.95 -10.63
N ARG A 43 13.00 -10.59 -9.34
CA ARG A 43 12.71 -11.52 -8.24
C ARG A 43 11.22 -11.76 -8.03
N LEU A 44 10.36 -11.04 -8.76
CA LEU A 44 8.92 -11.17 -8.72
C LEU A 44 8.44 -11.97 -9.94
N SER A 45 8.18 -13.26 -9.76
CA SER A 45 7.68 -14.17 -10.80
C SER A 45 6.24 -14.62 -10.53
N GLY A 46 5.57 -15.16 -11.55
CA GLY A 46 4.22 -15.73 -11.43
C GLY A 46 3.06 -14.74 -11.62
N PHE A 47 3.31 -13.57 -12.21
CA PHE A 47 2.28 -12.57 -12.53
C PHE A 47 2.05 -12.50 -14.05
N GLU A 48 0.78 -12.41 -14.47
CA GLU A 48 0.39 -12.28 -15.89
C GLU A 48 0.61 -10.87 -16.45
N GLY A 49 0.78 -9.87 -15.57
CA GLY A 49 0.96 -8.47 -15.91
C GLY A 49 0.77 -7.58 -14.70
N GLY A 50 0.72 -6.27 -14.93
CA GLY A 50 0.60 -5.30 -13.84
C GLY A 50 0.21 -3.90 -14.30
N LEU A 51 0.10 -3.00 -13.32
CA LEU A 51 -0.14 -1.57 -13.55
C LEU A 51 0.98 -0.78 -12.88
N PHE A 52 1.74 -0.03 -13.65
CA PHE A 52 2.87 0.75 -13.17
C PHE A 52 2.55 2.24 -13.11
N PHE A 53 3.03 2.89 -12.04
CA PHE A 53 2.86 4.30 -11.79
C PHE A 53 4.24 4.98 -11.82
N PRO A 54 4.73 5.42 -12.98
CA PRO A 54 6.11 5.88 -13.16
C PRO A 54 6.45 7.14 -12.34
N LYS A 55 5.43 7.89 -11.93
CA LYS A 55 5.57 9.12 -11.14
C LYS A 55 5.19 8.93 -9.66
N ALA A 56 4.94 7.70 -9.23
CA ALA A 56 4.70 7.43 -7.83
C ALA A 56 6.00 7.57 -7.03
N ILE A 57 5.88 8.10 -5.80
CA ILE A 57 6.99 8.22 -4.87
C ILE A 57 6.75 7.25 -3.72
N ASN A 58 7.80 6.55 -3.30
CA ASN A 58 7.83 5.74 -2.08
C ASN A 58 8.76 6.39 -1.05
N LEU A 59 8.37 6.37 0.21
CA LEU A 59 9.18 6.92 1.30
C LEU A 59 9.79 5.79 2.12
N SER A 60 11.11 5.63 2.06
CA SER A 60 11.84 4.65 2.88
C SER A 60 11.89 5.03 4.36
N TYR A 61 11.74 6.32 4.67
CA TYR A 61 11.74 6.87 6.02
C TYR A 61 10.62 7.90 6.23
N PRO A 62 9.35 7.48 6.34
CA PRO A 62 8.23 8.41 6.49
C PRO A 62 8.37 9.33 7.71
N GLY A 63 8.81 8.80 8.85
CA GLY A 63 9.00 9.59 10.08
C GLY A 63 10.03 10.71 9.92
N GLU A 64 11.12 10.44 9.21
CA GLU A 64 12.17 11.42 8.95
C GLU A 64 11.70 12.52 8.00
N VAL A 65 10.96 12.14 6.95
CA VAL A 65 10.31 13.12 6.04
C VAL A 65 9.37 14.03 6.82
N MET A 66 8.53 13.47 7.70
CA MET A 66 7.62 14.28 8.53
C MET A 66 8.38 15.20 9.49
N ARG A 67 9.50 14.73 10.07
CA ARG A 67 10.38 15.55 10.92
C ARG A 67 10.98 16.72 10.13
N LEU A 68 11.48 16.48 8.93
CA LEU A 68 12.05 17.50 8.05
C LEU A 68 11.00 18.53 7.61
N LEU A 69 9.81 18.07 7.22
CA LEU A 69 8.68 18.94 6.87
C LEU A 69 8.26 19.82 8.04
N SER A 70 8.06 19.24 9.23
CA SER A 70 7.73 20.00 10.43
C SER A 70 8.79 21.05 10.76
N SER A 71 10.07 20.68 10.63
CA SER A 71 11.19 21.59 10.84
C SER A 71 11.20 22.75 9.84
N ALA A 72 10.94 22.49 8.55
CA ALA A 72 10.88 23.52 7.52
C ALA A 72 9.72 24.50 7.75
N VAL A 73 8.55 23.99 8.11
CA VAL A 73 7.35 24.79 8.41
C VAL A 73 7.57 25.69 9.64
N ARG A 74 8.23 25.18 10.70
CA ARG A 74 8.62 26.02 11.85
C ARG A 74 9.58 27.14 11.47
N ARG A 75 10.58 26.86 10.63
CA ARG A 75 11.52 27.90 10.15
C ARG A 75 10.84 28.96 9.30
N ALA A 76 9.75 28.63 8.63
CA ALA A 76 8.91 29.58 7.91
C ALA A 76 7.99 30.43 8.83
N GLY A 77 8.09 30.27 10.15
CA GLY A 77 7.35 31.06 11.15
C GLY A 77 6.00 30.46 11.56
N THR A 78 5.70 29.22 11.20
CA THR A 78 4.45 28.55 11.60
C THR A 78 4.57 27.90 12.98
N GLU A 79 3.61 28.18 13.85
CA GLU A 79 3.44 27.53 15.14
C GLU A 79 2.54 26.29 15.03
N PHE A 80 2.89 25.21 15.74
CA PHE A 80 2.07 24.00 15.82
C PHE A 80 1.26 24.03 17.12
N VAL A 81 -0.05 24.26 17.01
CA VAL A 81 -0.96 24.29 18.16
C VAL A 81 -1.73 22.96 18.26
N ARG A 82 -1.83 22.40 19.46
CA ARG A 82 -2.70 21.25 19.74
C ARG A 82 -4.12 21.77 19.98
N ALA A 83 -5.03 21.49 19.05
CA ALA A 83 -6.45 21.83 19.20
C ALA A 83 -7.24 20.66 19.82
N PRO A 84 -8.28 20.93 20.64
CA PRO A 84 -9.24 19.91 21.05
C PRO A 84 -10.05 19.41 19.84
N GLU A 85 -10.50 18.15 19.90
CA GLU A 85 -11.09 17.36 18.79
C GLU A 85 -12.32 18.00 18.10
N ALA A 86 -12.93 19.04 18.67
CA ALA A 86 -14.20 19.61 18.23
C ALA A 86 -14.12 20.76 17.21
N MET A 87 -12.94 21.05 16.62
CA MET A 87 -12.74 22.26 15.80
C MET A 87 -13.18 22.12 14.33
N THR A 88 -13.83 21.02 13.94
CA THR A 88 -14.26 20.77 12.55
C THR A 88 -15.66 20.17 12.51
N THR A 89 -16.53 20.75 11.68
CA THR A 89 -17.92 20.31 11.43
C THR A 89 -18.03 19.25 10.35
N VAL A 90 -16.91 18.83 9.75
CA VAL A 90 -16.86 17.79 8.73
C VAL A 90 -16.96 16.42 9.40
N GLN A 91 -17.88 15.58 8.93
CA GLN A 91 -17.96 14.20 9.36
C GLN A 91 -16.71 13.44 8.90
N LEU A 92 -15.88 13.02 9.86
CA LEU A 92 -14.74 12.17 9.61
C LEU A 92 -15.15 10.73 9.87
N ASP A 93 -14.82 9.84 8.93
CA ASP A 93 -14.87 8.40 9.16
C ASP A 93 -13.47 7.90 9.55
N THR A 94 -13.41 6.80 10.30
CA THR A 94 -12.14 6.18 10.70
C THR A 94 -11.85 4.95 9.86
N GLU A 95 -10.80 5.04 9.06
CA GLU A 95 -10.22 3.90 8.36
C GLU A 95 -8.97 3.45 9.09
N ARG A 96 -9.07 2.36 9.86
CA ARG A 96 -7.94 1.84 10.63
C ARG A 96 -7.10 0.93 9.74
N GLY A 97 -5.98 1.47 9.26
CA GLY A 97 -4.98 0.69 8.52
C GLY A 97 -4.04 -0.09 9.44
N TYR A 98 -3.78 -1.34 9.10
CA TYR A 98 -2.76 -2.18 9.75
C TYR A 98 -1.55 -2.36 8.83
N HIS A 99 -0.37 -2.35 9.43
CA HIS A 99 0.87 -2.76 8.76
C HIS A 99 1.77 -3.53 9.71
N ILE A 100 2.62 -4.37 9.13
CA ILE A 100 3.77 -4.97 9.79
C ILE A 100 5.05 -4.51 9.10
N GLU A 101 6.14 -4.51 9.84
CA GLU A 101 7.48 -4.32 9.28
C GLU A 101 8.33 -5.54 9.64
N CYS A 102 9.00 -6.07 8.63
CA CYS A 102 9.93 -7.18 8.75
C CYS A 102 11.35 -6.68 8.49
N ASP A 103 12.29 -6.95 9.39
CA ASP A 103 13.71 -6.73 9.13
C ASP A 103 14.17 -7.60 7.96
N MET A 104 14.69 -6.96 6.92
CA MET A 104 15.02 -7.59 5.65
C MET A 104 16.10 -6.78 4.90
N PRO A 105 17.39 -6.97 5.22
CA PRO A 105 18.48 -6.24 4.56
C PRO A 105 18.64 -6.61 3.06
N GLY A 106 18.14 -7.78 2.64
CA GLY A 106 18.08 -8.20 1.24
C GLY A 106 16.64 -8.18 0.72
N LEU A 107 16.18 -7.03 0.22
CA LEU A 107 14.80 -6.88 -0.22
C LEU A 107 14.53 -7.64 -1.53
N PRO A 108 13.36 -8.33 -1.64
CA PRO A 108 12.98 -9.04 -2.85
C PRO A 108 12.42 -8.11 -3.92
N ILE A 109 12.04 -6.88 -3.56
CA ILE A 109 11.48 -5.88 -4.46
C ILE A 109 12.14 -4.53 -4.23
N GLU A 110 12.22 -3.73 -5.27
CA GLU A 110 12.83 -2.40 -5.24
C GLU A 110 11.79 -1.28 -5.24
N ARG A 111 10.56 -1.56 -5.67
CA ARG A 111 9.45 -0.60 -5.65
C ARG A 111 8.20 -1.18 -4.96
N PRO A 112 7.25 -0.33 -4.53
CA PRO A 112 6.00 -0.82 -3.96
C PRO A 112 5.23 -1.69 -4.95
N VAL A 113 4.81 -2.87 -4.49
CA VAL A 113 4.05 -3.84 -5.28
C VAL A 113 2.76 -4.19 -4.56
N CYS A 114 1.65 -4.24 -5.29
CA CYS A 114 0.35 -4.67 -4.77
C CYS A 114 -0.11 -5.92 -5.51
N PRO A 115 0.11 -7.12 -4.94
CA PRO A 115 -0.51 -8.34 -5.42
C PRO A 115 -2.04 -8.23 -5.31
N THR A 116 -2.70 -7.84 -6.40
CA THR A 116 -4.11 -7.42 -6.37
C THR A 116 -5.05 -8.54 -5.89
N ALA A 117 -4.66 -9.81 -6.09
CA ALA A 117 -5.39 -10.97 -5.59
C ALA A 117 -5.48 -11.04 -4.05
N TYR A 118 -4.55 -10.40 -3.34
CA TYR A 118 -4.44 -10.49 -1.88
C TYR A 118 -4.75 -9.18 -1.15
N GLY A 119 -4.87 -8.06 -1.86
CA GLY A 119 -5.33 -6.79 -1.30
C GLY A 119 -4.37 -6.13 -0.30
N PHE A 120 -3.07 -6.43 -0.39
CA PHE A 120 -2.02 -5.75 0.40
C PHE A 120 -0.92 -5.20 -0.48
N TYR A 121 -0.18 -4.24 0.05
CA TYR A 121 1.00 -3.62 -0.51
C TYR A 121 2.24 -4.14 0.21
N LEU A 122 3.22 -4.54 -0.58
CA LEU A 122 4.60 -4.74 -0.17
C LEU A 122 5.35 -3.46 -0.49
N CYS A 123 5.86 -2.78 0.54
CA CYS A 123 6.61 -1.53 0.39
C CYS A 123 8.04 -1.76 0.89
N PRO A 124 9.06 -1.71 0.01
CA PRO A 124 10.44 -1.71 0.45
C PRO A 124 10.72 -0.43 1.25
N MET A 125 11.41 -0.58 2.37
CA MET A 125 11.94 0.47 3.22
C MET A 125 13.43 0.25 3.42
N GLN A 126 14.14 1.17 4.09
CA GLN A 126 15.54 0.87 4.42
C GLN A 126 15.61 -0.33 5.36
N ASP A 127 16.29 -1.38 4.89
CA ASP A 127 16.57 -2.63 5.59
C ASP A 127 15.33 -3.37 6.11
N ARG A 128 14.14 -3.00 5.61
CA ARG A 128 12.85 -3.51 6.08
C ARG A 128 11.87 -3.66 4.93
N LEU A 129 10.98 -4.64 5.05
CA LEU A 129 9.82 -4.80 4.18
C LEU A 129 8.56 -4.48 4.98
N ARG A 130 7.78 -3.50 4.53
CA ARG A 130 6.47 -3.19 5.12
C ARG A 130 5.36 -3.88 4.34
N VAL A 131 4.50 -4.62 5.03
CA VAL A 131 3.26 -5.16 4.47
C VAL A 131 2.09 -4.38 5.03
N ALA A 132 1.31 -3.71 4.18
CA ALA A 132 0.21 -2.83 4.57
C ALA A 132 -1.02 -3.07 3.69
N GLY A 133 -2.23 -2.76 4.15
CA GLY A 133 -3.43 -2.78 3.27
C GLY A 133 -4.65 -3.48 3.83
N LEU A 134 -4.57 -4.06 5.04
CA LEU A 134 -5.76 -4.45 5.78
C LEU A 134 -6.35 -3.21 6.45
N VAL A 135 -7.59 -2.89 6.07
CA VAL A 135 -8.34 -1.75 6.59
C VAL A 135 -9.60 -2.29 7.25
N ASP A 136 -9.86 -1.87 8.48
CA ASP A 136 -11.15 -2.10 9.12
C ASP A 136 -11.98 -0.80 9.09
N PRO A 137 -13.02 -0.73 8.22
CA PRO A 137 -13.90 0.43 8.18
C PRO A 137 -14.77 0.48 9.45
N GLY A 138 -14.84 1.64 10.11
CA GLY A 138 -15.70 1.88 11.27
C GLY A 138 -15.28 1.18 12.58
N ALA A 139 -14.04 0.72 12.71
CA ALA A 139 -13.62 -0.09 13.86
C ALA A 139 -13.41 0.71 15.16
N ALA A 140 -14.43 0.66 16.04
CA ALA A 140 -14.23 0.69 17.48
C ALA A 140 -13.39 -0.54 17.93
N VAL A 141 -12.54 -0.36 18.94
CA VAL A 141 -11.56 -1.37 19.40
C VAL A 141 -12.25 -2.72 19.65
N SER A 142 -12.14 -3.64 18.69
CA SER A 142 -12.74 -4.96 18.74
C SER A 142 -11.76 -6.01 18.21
N SER A 143 -11.99 -7.28 18.56
CA SER A 143 -11.13 -8.45 18.31
C SER A 143 -10.83 -8.76 16.82
N VAL A 144 -11.38 -7.99 15.88
CA VAL A 144 -11.08 -8.05 14.43
C VAL A 144 -9.63 -7.66 14.16
N GLY A 145 -9.08 -6.67 14.86
CA GLY A 145 -7.70 -6.22 14.66
C GLY A 145 -6.63 -7.30 14.91
N GLN A 146 -6.91 -8.27 15.78
CA GLN A 146 -6.02 -9.42 16.01
C GLN A 146 -6.06 -10.45 14.89
N ARG A 147 -7.16 -10.56 14.13
CA ARG A 147 -7.29 -11.49 13.00
C ARG A 147 -6.58 -10.97 11.75
N ASN A 148 -6.63 -9.65 11.53
CA ASN A 148 -5.92 -9.00 10.42
C ASN A 148 -4.40 -8.97 10.64
N ALA A 149 -3.95 -8.68 11.87
CA ALA A 149 -2.54 -8.78 12.22
C ALA A 149 -1.95 -10.20 12.02
N ARG A 150 -2.75 -11.26 12.26
CA ARG A 150 -2.32 -12.66 12.03
C ARG A 150 -2.17 -13.03 10.55
N ARG A 151 -2.91 -12.38 9.64
CA ARG A 151 -2.74 -12.56 8.17
C ARG A 151 -1.49 -11.89 7.64
N LEU A 152 -0.99 -10.90 8.37
CA LEU A 152 0.24 -10.19 8.13
C LEU A 152 1.40 -10.78 8.93
N SER A 153 1.49 -12.11 9.07
CA SER A 153 2.65 -12.72 9.70
C SER A 153 3.87 -12.56 8.79
N CYS A 154 5.00 -12.11 9.34
CA CYS A 154 6.26 -12.08 8.61
C CYS A 154 6.58 -13.49 8.08
N PRO A 155 6.91 -13.67 6.79
CA PRO A 155 7.40 -14.96 6.33
C PRO A 155 8.63 -15.35 7.15
N SER A 156 8.63 -16.56 7.71
CA SER A 156 9.76 -17.09 8.47
C SER A 156 11.02 -17.03 7.61
N ARG A 157 12.12 -16.55 8.22
CA ARG A 157 13.46 -16.56 7.60
C ARG A 157 13.74 -17.93 6.97
N PRO A 158 13.97 -18.05 5.66
CA PRO A 158 14.54 -19.26 5.12
C PRO A 158 16.02 -19.30 5.54
N GLY A 159 16.39 -20.24 6.42
CA GLY A 159 17.79 -20.64 6.60
C GLY A 159 18.49 -20.28 7.92
N LEU A 160 17.83 -20.38 9.08
CA LEU A 160 18.55 -20.55 10.35
C LEU A 160 18.02 -21.81 11.05
N SER A 161 18.61 -22.95 10.72
CA SER A 161 18.61 -24.14 11.57
C SER A 161 19.30 -23.79 12.88
N HIS A 162 18.64 -24.14 13.99
CA HIS A 162 19.19 -24.13 15.34
C HIS A 162 20.46 -24.98 15.46
#